data_AF-A0A1B7NMB7-F1
#
_entry.id   AF-A0A1B7NMB7-F1
#
_cell.length_a   1.000
_cell.length_b   1.000
_cell.length_c   1.000
_cell.angle_alpha   90.00
_cell.angle_beta   90.00
_cell.angle_gamma   90.00
#
_symmetry.space_group_name_H-M   'P 1'
#
loop_
_entity.id
_entity.type
_entity.pdbx_description
1 polymer ?
#
loop_
_entity_poly.entity_id
_entity_poly.type
_entity_poly.pdbx_seq_one_letter_code
_entity_poly.pdbx_strand_id
1 'polypeptide(L)'
;YTGLFIATGGSGHGFKFLPVLGEKIVDAIQGCLDPELQELWTWPILSSPPSSDYSAATTPPVVWTEDGSRSGAKGLILRDELAKAGKSEKGVRESKL
;
A
#
# COMPACT_ATOMS: atom_id res chain seq x y z
N TYR A 1 -8.08 -1.66 -20.47
CA TYR A 1 -6.78 -1.63 -21.16
C TYR A 1 -6.52 -3.00 -21.74
N THR A 2 -6.37 -3.10 -23.06
CA THR A 2 -6.11 -4.38 -23.73
C THR A 2 -4.62 -4.70 -23.65
N GLY A 3 -4.26 -5.90 -23.17
CA GLY A 3 -2.85 -6.34 -23.06
C GLY A 3 -2.09 -5.86 -21.81
N LEU A 4 -2.76 -5.19 -20.85
CA LEU A 4 -2.17 -4.84 -19.56
C LEU A 4 -2.56 -5.87 -18.50
N PHE A 5 -1.56 -6.46 -17.83
CA PHE A 5 -1.74 -7.36 -16.69
C PHE A 5 -0.98 -6.80 -15.48
N ILE A 6 -1.58 -6.92 -14.28
CA ILE A 6 -0.99 -6.42 -13.04
C ILE A 6 -0.64 -7.60 -12.14
N ALA A 7 0.66 -7.86 -11.98
CA ALA A 7 1.20 -8.84 -11.03
C ALA A 7 1.85 -8.10 -9.84
N THR A 8 1.05 -7.73 -8.84
CA THR A 8 1.51 -6.99 -7.65
C THR A 8 0.87 -7.54 -6.37
N GLY A 9 0.90 -6.80 -5.26
CA GLY A 9 0.16 -7.17 -4.05
C GLY A 9 0.87 -8.17 -3.14
N GLY A 10 2.20 -8.30 -3.26
CA GLY A 10 2.97 -9.25 -2.46
C GLY A 10 2.96 -9.00 -0.93
N SER A 11 2.43 -7.86 -0.46
CA SER A 11 2.20 -7.53 0.97
C SER A 11 3.40 -7.81 1.90
N GLY A 12 4.63 -7.64 1.42
CA GLY A 12 5.85 -7.96 2.19
C GLY A 12 6.18 -9.45 2.33
N HIS A 13 5.36 -10.35 1.78
CA HIS A 13 5.53 -11.80 1.83
C HIS A 13 5.71 -12.47 0.46
N GLY A 14 5.64 -11.72 -0.64
CA GLY A 14 5.70 -12.27 -2.01
C GLY A 14 7.01 -13.01 -2.33
N PHE A 15 8.14 -12.61 -1.74
CA PHE A 15 9.46 -13.16 -2.06
C PHE A 15 9.59 -14.67 -1.78
N LYS A 16 8.91 -15.20 -0.76
CA LYS A 16 8.97 -16.64 -0.43
C LYS A 16 8.38 -17.54 -1.51
N PHE A 17 7.58 -16.98 -2.42
CA PHE A 17 6.95 -17.67 -3.54
C PHE A 17 7.69 -17.48 -4.86
N LEU A 18 8.87 -16.83 -4.86
CA LEU A 18 9.63 -16.54 -6.07
C LEU A 18 9.75 -17.72 -7.06
N PRO A 19 10.01 -18.97 -6.61
CA PRO A 19 10.17 -20.10 -7.54
C PRO A 19 8.87 -20.55 -8.21
N VAL A 20 7.70 -20.25 -7.64
CA VAL A 20 6.39 -20.79 -8.08
C VAL A 20 5.41 -19.72 -8.58
N LEU A 21 5.63 -18.46 -8.22
CA LEU A 21 4.69 -17.37 -8.52
C LEU A 21 4.57 -17.10 -10.04
N GLY A 22 5.67 -17.27 -10.78
CA GLY A 22 5.70 -17.01 -12.22
C GLY A 22 4.75 -17.90 -13.01
N GLU A 23 4.68 -19.19 -12.67
CA GLU A 23 3.77 -20.14 -13.32
C GLU A 23 2.31 -19.72 -13.14
N LYS A 24 1.93 -19.31 -11.92
CA LYS A 24 0.57 -18.86 -11.62
C LYS A 24 0.19 -17.55 -12.32
N ILE A 25 1.16 -16.66 -12.52
CA ILE A 25 0.96 -15.45 -13.33
C ILE A 25 0.70 -15.82 -14.79
N VAL A 26 1.45 -16.78 -15.35
CA VAL A 26 1.22 -17.26 -16.73
C VAL A 26 -0.15 -17.92 -16.85
N ASP A 27 -0.53 -18.78 -15.89
CA ASP A 27 -1.86 -19.42 -15.86
C ASP A 27 -2.99 -18.36 -15.86
N ALA A 28 -2.82 -17.27 -15.10
CA ALA A 28 -3.77 -16.16 -15.04
C ALA A 28 -3.90 -15.43 -16.38
N ILE A 29 -2.77 -15.17 -17.06
CA ILE A 29 -2.76 -14.50 -18.38
C ILE A 29 -3.40 -15.40 -19.45
N GLN A 30 -3.22 -16.72 -19.36
CA GLN A 30 -3.78 -17.69 -20.30
C GLN A 30 -5.24 -18.07 -20.01
N GLY A 31 -5.79 -17.68 -18.86
CA GLY A 31 -7.16 -18.00 -18.47
C GLY A 31 -7.34 -19.44 -17.98
N CYS A 32 -6.27 -20.06 -17.48
CA CYS A 32 -6.27 -21.43 -16.95
C CYS A 32 -5.84 -21.52 -15.48
N LEU A 33 -5.84 -20.39 -14.77
CA LEU A 33 -5.58 -20.34 -13.34
C LEU A 33 -6.67 -21.13 -12.57
N ASP A 34 -6.27 -21.73 -11.46
CA ASP A 34 -7.20 -22.36 -10.53
C ASP A 34 -8.35 -21.39 -10.15
N PRO A 35 -9.63 -21.82 -10.17
CA PRO A 35 -10.77 -20.93 -9.92
C PRO A 35 -10.72 -20.21 -8.56
N GLU A 36 -10.22 -20.87 -7.51
CA GLU A 36 -10.13 -20.26 -6.18
C GLU A 36 -9.09 -19.13 -6.18
N LEU A 37 -7.94 -19.35 -6.84
CA LEU A 37 -6.93 -18.31 -7.00
C LEU A 37 -7.42 -17.18 -7.91
N GLN A 38 -8.20 -17.49 -8.94
CA GLN A 38 -8.78 -16.49 -9.83
C GLN A 38 -9.73 -15.55 -9.08
N GLU A 39 -10.59 -16.10 -8.21
CA GLU A 39 -11.48 -15.30 -7.36
C GLU A 39 -10.66 -14.43 -6.38
N LEU A 40 -9.69 -15.02 -5.68
CA LEU A 40 -8.86 -14.31 -4.70
C LEU A 40 -8.01 -13.20 -5.31
N TRP A 41 -7.56 -13.35 -6.56
CA TRP A 41 -6.68 -12.38 -7.24
C TRP A 41 -7.46 -11.40 -8.12
N THR A 42 -8.79 -11.50 -8.16
CA THR A 42 -9.62 -10.58 -8.91
C THR A 42 -9.43 -9.15 -8.41
N TRP A 43 -9.33 -8.21 -9.35
CA TRP A 43 -9.21 -6.80 -9.01
C TRP A 43 -10.47 -6.36 -8.23
N PRO A 44 -10.33 -5.80 -7.02
CA PRO A 44 -11.48 -5.39 -6.25
C PRO A 44 -12.23 -4.26 -6.97
N ILE A 45 -13.53 -4.45 -7.16
CA ILE A 45 -14.39 -3.40 -7.70
C ILE A 45 -14.66 -2.40 -6.57
N LEU A 46 -14.06 -1.22 -6.63
CA LEU A 46 -14.43 -0.13 -5.74
C LEU A 46 -15.89 0.24 -6.02
N SER A 47 -16.79 -0.02 -5.08
CA SER A 47 -18.23 0.30 -5.21
C SER A 47 -18.52 1.81 -5.24
N SER A 48 -17.51 2.64 -4.94
CA SER A 48 -17.52 4.09 -5.14
C SER A 48 -16.18 4.46 -5.78
N PRO A 49 -16.15 5.21 -6.89
CA PRO A 49 -14.89 5.81 -7.32
C PRO A 49 -14.35 6.71 -6.18
N PRO A 50 -13.03 6.74 -5.92
CA PRO A 50 -12.48 7.86 -5.19
C PRO A 50 -12.81 9.08 -6.06
N SER A 51 -13.57 10.03 -5.51
CA SER A 51 -13.94 11.27 -6.19
C SER A 51 -12.73 11.79 -6.97
N SER A 52 -12.88 11.96 -8.28
CA SER A 52 -11.88 12.53 -9.20
C SER A 52 -11.34 13.89 -8.77
N ASP A 53 -11.97 14.45 -7.74
CA ASP A 53 -11.69 15.73 -7.15
C ASP A 53 -10.60 15.55 -6.07
N TYR A 54 -9.36 15.34 -6.50
CA TYR A 54 -8.18 15.49 -5.63
C TYR A 54 -8.02 16.92 -5.07
N SER A 55 -8.94 17.85 -5.41
CA SER A 55 -8.92 19.27 -5.08
C SER A 55 -9.93 19.71 -4.01
N ALA A 56 -10.68 18.80 -3.38
CA ALA A 56 -11.70 19.21 -2.41
C ALA A 56 -11.66 18.37 -1.13
N ALA A 57 -10.82 18.78 -0.17
CA ALA A 57 -10.94 18.67 1.29
C ALA A 57 -11.37 17.33 1.96
N THR A 58 -11.61 16.26 1.22
CA THR A 58 -12.00 14.95 1.74
C THR A 58 -10.92 13.99 1.34
N THR A 59 -9.87 13.96 2.16
CA THR A 59 -8.88 12.87 2.15
C THR A 59 -9.67 11.56 2.17
N PRO A 60 -9.51 10.65 1.18
CA PRO A 60 -10.13 9.34 1.26
C PRO A 60 -9.79 8.72 2.61
N PRO A 61 -10.74 8.07 3.30
CA PRO A 61 -10.49 7.57 4.64
C PRO A 61 -9.25 6.69 4.59
N VAL A 62 -8.22 7.07 5.35
CA VAL A 62 -7.00 6.28 5.45
C VAL A 62 -7.41 4.94 6.06
N VAL A 63 -7.38 3.89 5.25
CA VAL A 63 -7.68 2.53 5.71
C VAL A 63 -6.41 2.00 6.38
N TRP A 64 -6.42 1.98 7.71
CA TRP A 64 -5.36 1.37 8.50
C TRP A 64 -5.60 -0.12 8.61
N THR A 65 -4.55 -0.91 8.36
CA THR A 65 -4.60 -2.36 8.58
C THR A 65 -4.44 -2.65 10.07
N GLU A 66 -5.41 -3.35 10.66
CA GLU A 66 -5.43 -3.74 12.08
C GLU A 66 -4.71 -5.08 12.35
N ASP A 67 -3.96 -5.59 11.38
CA ASP A 67 -3.29 -6.90 11.43
C ASP A 67 -1.94 -6.90 12.18
N GLY A 68 -1.53 -5.75 12.71
CA GLY A 68 -0.27 -5.59 13.45
C GLY A 68 0.99 -5.63 12.60
N SER A 69 0.87 -5.72 11.26
CA SER A 69 2.03 -5.77 10.35
C SER A 69 2.81 -4.45 10.28
N ARG A 70 2.22 -3.35 10.76
CA ARG A 70 2.79 -2.00 10.74
C ARG A 70 3.07 -1.53 12.17
N SER A 71 4.34 -1.56 12.58
CA SER A 71 4.78 -0.99 13.86
C SER A 71 4.78 0.55 13.82
N GLY A 72 4.52 1.17 14.97
CA GLY A 72 4.53 2.62 15.14
C GLY A 72 3.16 3.18 15.56
N ALA A 73 3.14 4.46 15.94
CA ALA A 73 1.90 5.15 16.20
C ALA A 73 1.12 5.35 14.89
N LYS A 74 -0.19 5.09 14.93
CA LYS A 74 -1.08 5.38 13.80
C LYS A 74 -1.34 6.87 13.70
N GLY A 75 -1.75 7.33 12.52
CA GLY A 75 -2.13 8.72 12.30
C GLY A 75 -0.97 9.71 12.16
N LEU A 76 0.28 9.22 12.08
CA LEU A 76 1.43 10.09 11.82
C LEU A 76 1.38 10.62 10.39
N ILE A 77 1.35 11.95 10.25
CA ILE A 77 1.43 12.64 8.97
C ILE A 77 2.90 12.96 8.72
N LEU A 78 3.46 12.43 7.63
CA LEU A 78 4.89 12.58 7.29
C LEU A 78 5.35 14.04 7.33
N ARG A 79 4.54 14.96 6.81
CA ARG A 79 4.86 16.41 6.78
C ARG A 79 5.02 16.98 8.19
N ASP A 80 4.14 16.61 9.11
CA ASP A 80 4.13 17.12 10.48
C ASP A 80 5.30 16.53 11.29
N GLU A 81 5.58 15.24 11.12
CA GLU A 81 6.70 14.56 11.78
C GLU A 81 8.06 15.08 11.31
N LEU A 82 8.23 15.33 10.01
CA LEU A 82 9.45 15.96 9.47
C LEU A 82 9.65 17.38 10.03
N ALA A 83 8.56 18.16 10.17
CA ALA A 83 8.63 19.50 10.75
C ALA A 83 9.00 19.48 12.25
N LYS A 84 8.57 18.46 12.99
CA LYS A 84 8.94 18.23 14.41
C LYS A 84 10.41 17.85 14.56
N ALA A 85 10.93 16.98 13.69
CA ALA A 85 12.34 16.58 13.70
C ALA A 85 13.30 17.78 13.57
N GLY A 86 12.99 18.73 12.68
CA GLY A 86 13.80 19.95 12.49
C GLY A 86 13.77 20.96 13.65
N LYS A 87 12.78 20.86 14.55
CA LYS A 87 12.71 21.70 15.77
C LYS A 87 13.51 21.10 16.94
N SER A 88 13.57 19.77 17.03
CA SER A 88 14.29 19.06 18.09
C SER A 88 15.81 19.32 18.03
N GLU A 89 16.39 19.40 16.83
CA GLU A 89 17.83 19.68 16.65
C GLU A 89 18.25 21.10 17.07
N LYS A 90 17.31 22.07 17.07
CA LYS A 90 17.61 23.45 17.46
C LYS A 90 17.62 23.66 18.98
N GLY A 91 16.74 22.99 19.72
CA GLY A 91 16.66 23.11 21.19
C GLY A 91 17.85 22.49 21.94
N VAL A 92 18.53 21.50 21.34
CA VAL A 92 19.71 20.85 21.94
C VAL A 92 20.97 21.72 21.83
N ARG A 93 21.03 22.66 20.89
CA ARG A 93 22.19 23.55 20.71
C ARG A 93 22.17 24.82 21.57
N GLU A 94 20.99 25.31 21.96
CA GLU A 94 20.86 26.51 22.80
C GLU A 94 21.04 26.25 24.31
N SER A 95 21.04 24.99 24.75
CA SER A 95 21.16 24.60 26.17
C SER A 95 22.59 24.25 26.61
N LYS A 96 23.60 24.59 25.80
CA LYS A 96 25.02 24.26 26.06
C LYS A 96 25.96 25.48 26.12
N LEU A 97 25.45 26.67 26.40
CA LEU A 97 26.22 27.89 26.68
C LEU A 97 26.03 28.33 28.13
#